data_AF-A9WU86-F1
#
_entry.id   AF-A9WU86-F1
#
_cell.length_a   1.000
_cell.length_b   1.000
_cell.length_c   1.000
_cell.angle_alpha   90.00
_cell.angle_beta   90.00
_cell.angle_gamma   90.00
#
_symmetry.space_group_name_H-M   'P 1'
#
loop_
_entity.id
_entity.type
_entity.pdbx_description
1 polymer ?
#
loop_
_entity_poly.entity_id
_entity_poly.type
_entity_poly.pdbx_seq_one_letter_code
_entity_poly.pdbx_strand_id
1 'polypeptide(L)'
;MLLKPDRLSFEAAAAIPTSAVTAWKGLHDVGGVVQGQQVLIIGASGGVGSFAIQIAKAAGAEVTAVCGPHGLELVRSLGADHVVDYRREEISTRSDFDLIVDIGGGRTLSRLRQALTPQGTLILVGSEKVDGGLARWVGCWPHPFSRPF
;
A
#
# COMPACT_ATOMS: atom_id res chain seq x y z
N MET A 1 -14.10 23.30 -6.99
CA MET A 1 -12.70 23.75 -6.86
C MET A 1 -12.33 23.60 -5.40
N LEU A 2 -11.28 22.84 -5.07
CA LEU A 2 -10.82 22.66 -3.69
C LEU A 2 -9.97 23.86 -3.27
N LEU A 3 -10.24 24.39 -2.07
CA LEU A 3 -9.47 25.50 -1.49
C LEU A 3 -8.18 24.96 -0.86
N LYS A 4 -7.07 25.67 -1.05
CA LYS A 4 -5.81 25.36 -0.38
C LYS A 4 -5.98 25.60 1.13
N PRO A 5 -5.68 24.63 2.01
CA PRO A 5 -5.64 24.89 3.45
C PRO A 5 -4.63 25.99 3.78
N ASP A 6 -4.99 26.91 4.67
CA ASP A 6 -4.14 28.05 5.02
C ASP A 6 -2.80 27.64 5.62
N ARG A 7 -2.77 26.47 6.28
CA ARG A 7 -1.60 25.92 6.98
C ARG A 7 -0.58 25.21 6.09
N LEU A 8 -0.86 25.06 4.78
CA LEU A 8 0.04 24.40 3.84
C LEU A 8 0.64 25.42 2.87
N SER A 9 1.94 25.28 2.55
CA SER A 9 2.53 26.00 1.42
C SER A 9 1.86 25.57 0.12
N PHE A 10 1.96 26.38 -0.93
CA PHE A 10 1.46 26.01 -2.26
C PHE A 10 2.13 24.74 -2.80
N GLU A 11 3.43 24.56 -2.53
CA GLU A 11 4.19 23.37 -2.93
C GLU A 11 3.66 22.11 -2.26
N ALA A 12 3.45 22.14 -0.94
CA ALA A 12 2.86 21.03 -0.20
C ALA A 12 1.44 20.74 -0.69
N ALA A 13 0.64 21.79 -0.92
CA ALA A 13 -0.72 21.66 -1.41
C ALA A 13 -0.82 21.08 -2.83
N ALA A 14 0.18 21.30 -3.68
CA ALA A 14 0.22 20.77 -5.05
C ALA A 14 0.64 19.29 -5.10
N ALA A 15 1.43 18.81 -4.14
CA ALA A 15 1.91 17.42 -4.10
C ALA A 15 0.89 16.44 -3.49
N ILE A 16 -0.03 16.94 -2.65
CA ILE A 16 -1.03 16.13 -1.95
C ILE A 16 -2.05 15.45 -2.87
N PRO A 17 -2.68 16.12 -3.86
CA PRO A 17 -3.90 15.61 -4.49
C PRO A 17 -3.71 14.24 -5.12
N THR A 18 -2.67 14.04 -5.94
CA THR A 18 -2.48 12.75 -6.61
C THR A 18 -2.12 11.66 -5.62
N SER A 19 -1.14 11.89 -4.73
CA SER A 19 -0.68 10.84 -3.83
C SER A 19 -1.71 10.46 -2.75
N ALA A 20 -2.39 11.45 -2.17
CA ALA A 20 -3.42 11.21 -1.17
C ALA A 20 -4.68 10.58 -1.77
N VAL A 21 -5.12 11.03 -2.96
CA VAL A 21 -6.29 10.42 -3.64
C VAL A 21 -6.00 8.99 -4.06
N THR A 22 -4.79 8.69 -4.56
CA THR A 22 -4.41 7.32 -4.91
C THR A 22 -4.39 6.42 -3.67
N ALA A 23 -3.80 6.89 -2.56
CA ALA A 23 -3.80 6.14 -1.30
C ALA A 23 -5.23 5.90 -0.78
N TRP A 24 -6.07 6.94 -0.80
CA TRP A 24 -7.47 6.86 -0.40
C TRP A 24 -8.25 5.87 -1.27
N LYS A 25 -8.14 5.99 -2.59
CA LYS A 25 -8.83 5.08 -3.53
C LYS A 25 -8.41 3.63 -3.27
N GLY A 26 -7.12 3.38 -3.10
CA GLY A 26 -6.58 2.05 -2.87
C GLY A 26 -7.07 1.43 -1.55
N LEU A 27 -6.95 2.17 -0.45
CA LEU A 27 -7.28 1.66 0.89
C LEU A 27 -8.78 1.67 1.19
N HIS A 28 -9.45 2.79 0.94
CA HIS A 28 -10.85 3.00 1.33
C HIS A 28 -11.81 2.45 0.27
N ASP A 29 -11.74 2.95 -0.96
CA ASP A 29 -12.76 2.65 -1.97
C ASP A 29 -12.63 1.24 -2.56
N VAL A 30 -11.41 0.73 -2.69
CA VAL A 30 -11.12 -0.57 -3.33
C VAL A 30 -10.78 -1.62 -2.28
N GLY A 31 -9.86 -1.31 -1.37
CA GLY A 31 -9.38 -2.24 -0.34
C GLY A 31 -10.36 -2.45 0.80
N GLY A 32 -11.29 -1.51 1.03
CA GLY A 32 -12.26 -1.59 2.12
C GLY A 32 -11.59 -1.72 3.49
N VAL A 33 -10.53 -0.94 3.74
CA VAL A 33 -9.77 -1.03 4.99
C VAL A 33 -10.67 -0.80 6.20
N VAL A 34 -10.62 -1.73 7.16
CA VAL A 34 -11.38 -1.66 8.42
C VAL A 34 -10.49 -1.94 9.62
N GLN A 35 -11.01 -1.62 10.80
CA GLN A 35 -10.33 -1.83 12.07
C GLN A 35 -9.88 -3.28 12.24
N GLY A 36 -8.65 -3.46 12.73
CA GLY A 36 -8.08 -4.77 13.06
C GLY A 36 -7.52 -5.56 11.88
N GLN A 37 -7.59 -5.04 10.65
CA GLN A 37 -6.94 -5.69 9.50
C GLN A 37 -5.43 -5.55 9.54
N GLN A 38 -4.73 -6.58 9.07
CA GLN A 38 -3.30 -6.54 8.82
C GLN A 38 -3.03 -5.95 7.42
N VAL A 39 -2.44 -4.77 7.37
CA VAL A 39 -2.18 -4.02 6.13
C VAL A 39 -0.68 -3.96 5.86
N LEU A 40 -0.25 -4.43 4.69
CA LEU A 40 1.12 -4.29 4.21
C LEU A 40 1.20 -3.16 3.19
N ILE A 41 2.15 -2.24 3.39
CA ILE A 41 2.40 -1.13 2.47
C ILE A 41 3.83 -1.23 1.95
N ILE A 42 4.00 -1.44 0.64
CA ILE A 42 5.31 -1.53 -0.03
C ILE A 42 5.61 -0.22 -0.75
N GLY A 43 6.82 0.31 -0.56
CA GLY A 43 7.16 1.67 -0.99
C GLY A 43 6.62 2.74 -0.01
N ALA A 44 6.56 2.37 1.27
CA ALA A 44 5.79 3.09 2.29
C ALA A 44 6.33 4.50 2.61
N SER A 45 7.61 4.78 2.38
CA SER A 45 8.20 6.11 2.60
C SER A 45 8.03 7.07 1.42
N GLY A 46 7.38 6.63 0.33
CA GLY A 46 7.15 7.44 -0.86
C GLY A 46 5.91 8.35 -0.75
N GLY A 47 5.63 9.09 -1.83
CA GLY A 47 4.50 10.04 -1.88
C GLY A 47 3.16 9.40 -1.54
N VAL A 48 2.77 8.31 -2.21
CA VAL A 48 1.52 7.58 -1.91
C VAL A 48 1.62 6.84 -0.57
N GLY A 49 2.74 6.17 -0.32
CA GLY A 49 2.92 5.30 0.84
C GLY A 49 2.76 6.02 2.18
N SER A 50 3.27 7.25 2.26
CA SER A 50 3.17 8.07 3.48
C SER A 50 1.72 8.44 3.84
N PHE A 51 0.86 8.69 2.84
CA PHE A 51 -0.58 8.86 3.07
C PHE A 51 -1.25 7.53 3.37
N ALA A 52 -0.84 6.45 2.70
CA ALA A 52 -1.42 5.13 2.91
C ALA A 52 -1.26 4.64 4.36
N ILE A 53 -0.08 4.87 4.99
CA ILE A 53 0.12 4.56 6.41
C ILE A 53 -0.91 5.31 7.26
N GLN A 54 -0.98 6.63 7.11
CA GLN A 54 -1.87 7.46 7.92
C GLN A 54 -3.34 7.09 7.76
N ILE A 55 -3.79 6.80 6.53
CA ILE A 55 -5.17 6.40 6.25
C ILE A 55 -5.47 5.04 6.88
N ALA A 56 -4.60 4.04 6.71
CA ALA A 56 -4.80 2.72 7.31
C ALA A 56 -4.81 2.78 8.84
N LYS A 57 -3.92 3.58 9.44
CA LYS A 57 -3.90 3.81 10.89
C LYS A 57 -5.15 4.54 11.38
N ALA A 58 -5.63 5.55 10.65
CA ALA A 58 -6.87 6.23 10.97
C ALA A 58 -8.10 5.31 10.90
N ALA A 59 -8.05 4.26 10.06
CA ALA A 59 -9.06 3.20 10.00
C ALA A 59 -8.93 2.14 11.11
N GLY A 60 -7.91 2.23 11.97
CA GLY A 60 -7.68 1.29 13.06
C GLY A 60 -7.01 -0.03 12.62
N ALA A 61 -6.36 -0.06 11.46
CA ALA A 61 -5.60 -1.21 10.99
C ALA A 61 -4.22 -1.32 11.66
N GLU A 62 -3.65 -2.52 11.62
CA GLU A 62 -2.24 -2.77 11.94
C GLU A 62 -1.42 -2.69 10.65
N VAL A 63 -0.38 -1.87 10.64
CA VAL A 63 0.37 -1.51 9.44
C VAL A 63 1.79 -2.02 9.51
N THR A 64 2.15 -2.86 8.54
CA THR A 64 3.53 -3.20 8.21
C THR A 64 4.00 -2.34 7.06
N ALA A 65 4.99 -1.48 7.30
CA ALA A 65 5.56 -0.57 6.30
C ALA A 65 6.91 -1.06 5.79
N VAL A 66 7.03 -1.21 4.47
CA VAL A 66 8.26 -1.65 3.80
C VAL A 66 8.86 -0.48 3.05
N CYS A 67 10.09 -0.12 3.40
CA CYS A 67 10.82 0.97 2.76
C CYS A 67 12.34 0.76 2.82
N GLY A 68 13.09 1.66 2.19
CA GLY A 68 14.54 1.65 2.27
C GLY A 68 15.04 2.27 3.58
N PRO A 69 16.34 2.16 3.88
CA PRO A 69 16.90 2.57 5.18
C PRO A 69 16.66 4.05 5.51
N HIS A 70 16.61 4.91 4.50
CA HIS A 70 16.38 6.36 4.67
C HIS A 70 14.93 6.70 5.04
N GLY A 71 13.98 5.77 4.86
CA GLY A 71 12.56 5.98 5.13
C GLY A 71 12.08 5.46 6.49
N LEU A 72 12.94 4.75 7.24
CA LEU A 72 12.53 3.98 8.41
C LEU A 72 11.98 4.87 9.54
N GLU A 73 12.63 5.99 9.84
CA GLU A 73 12.15 6.93 10.87
C GLU A 73 10.84 7.60 10.45
N LEU A 74 10.74 7.97 9.17
CA LEU A 74 9.52 8.57 8.63
C LEU A 74 8.33 7.65 8.81
N VAL A 75 8.40 6.40 8.35
CA VAL A 75 7.25 5.49 8.40
C VAL A 75 6.84 5.14 9.84
N ARG A 76 7.78 5.09 10.79
CA ARG A 76 7.48 4.98 12.22
C ARG A 76 6.72 6.20 12.73
N SER A 77 7.20 7.40 12.41
CA SER A 77 6.56 8.65 12.84
C SER A 77 5.14 8.81 12.28
N LEU A 78 4.84 8.18 11.14
CA LEU A 78 3.51 8.15 10.53
C LEU A 78 2.57 7.10 11.15
N GLY A 79 3.07 6.25 12.05
CA GLY A 79 2.27 5.31 12.83
C GLY A 79 2.33 3.86 12.37
N ALA A 80 3.30 3.47 11.52
CA ALA A 80 3.49 2.05 11.20
C ALA A 80 3.84 1.24 12.46
N ASP A 81 3.15 0.12 12.67
CA ASP A 81 3.37 -0.78 13.82
C ASP A 81 4.62 -1.63 13.61
N HIS A 82 4.83 -2.09 12.38
CA HIS A 82 6.00 -2.86 11.97
C HIS A 82 6.72 -2.17 10.80
N VAL A 83 8.05 -2.21 10.79
CA VAL A 83 8.84 -1.56 9.76
C VAL A 83 9.91 -2.52 9.25
N VAL A 84 9.92 -2.72 7.93
CA VAL A 84 10.83 -3.63 7.24
C VAL A 84 11.76 -2.84 6.32
N ASP A 85 13.06 -2.94 6.57
CA ASP A 85 14.09 -2.53 5.60
C ASP A 85 14.24 -3.63 4.55
N TYR A 86 13.72 -3.39 3.34
CA TYR A 86 13.74 -4.39 2.27
C TYR A 86 15.15 -4.83 1.85
N ARG A 87 16.20 -4.09 2.23
CA ARG A 87 17.60 -4.44 1.94
C ARG A 87 18.18 -5.44 2.94
N ARG A 88 17.55 -5.60 4.10
CA ARG A 88 18.04 -6.41 5.21
C ARG A 88 17.17 -7.62 5.49
N GLU A 89 15.87 -7.47 5.28
CA GLU A 89 14.88 -8.45 5.71
C GLU A 89 13.86 -8.73 4.58
N GLU A 90 13.49 -9.99 4.41
CA GLU A 90 12.36 -10.37 3.58
C GLU A 90 11.07 -10.37 4.42
N ILE A 91 9.97 -9.95 3.79
CA ILE A 91 8.64 -10.00 4.41
C ILE A 91 8.20 -11.46 4.51
N SER A 92 7.68 -11.86 5.68
CA SER A 92 7.00 -13.15 5.88
C SER A 92 5.95 -13.38 4.78
N THR A 93 5.96 -14.56 4.17
CA THR A 93 5.01 -14.96 3.12
C THR A 93 3.88 -15.83 3.66
N ARG A 94 3.61 -15.82 4.97
CA ARG A 94 2.65 -16.72 5.61
C ARG A 94 1.22 -16.19 5.66
N SER A 95 0.66 -15.73 4.53
CA SER A 95 -0.77 -15.35 4.47
C SER A 95 -1.24 -14.47 5.63
N ASP A 96 -0.41 -13.48 6.00
CA ASP A 96 -0.55 -12.69 7.23
C ASP A 96 -1.34 -11.39 6.99
N PHE A 97 -1.65 -11.03 5.74
CA PHE A 97 -2.18 -9.72 5.39
C PHE A 97 -3.57 -9.78 4.74
N ASP A 98 -4.49 -8.95 5.24
CA ASP A 98 -5.83 -8.77 4.68
C ASP A 98 -5.80 -7.78 3.50
N LEU A 99 -4.83 -6.87 3.50
CA LEU A 99 -4.68 -5.88 2.44
C LEU A 99 -3.21 -5.62 2.17
N ILE A 100 -2.82 -5.71 0.90
CA ILE A 100 -1.48 -5.31 0.43
C ILE A 100 -1.64 -4.14 -0.53
N VAL A 101 -0.93 -3.05 -0.26
CA VAL A 101 -0.79 -1.92 -1.18
C VAL A 101 0.65 -1.87 -1.69
N ASP A 102 0.84 -2.25 -2.95
CA ASP A 102 2.15 -2.23 -3.60
C ASP A 102 2.32 -0.99 -4.48
N ILE A 103 3.18 -0.08 -4.02
CA ILE A 103 3.57 1.14 -4.73
C ILE A 103 5.01 1.00 -5.24
N GLY A 104 5.86 0.29 -4.50
CA GLY A 104 7.30 0.21 -4.75
C GLY A 104 7.71 -0.88 -5.74
N GLY A 105 6.86 -1.88 -5.97
CA GLY A 105 7.16 -3.01 -6.85
C GLY A 105 8.30 -3.89 -6.32
N GLY A 106 9.04 -4.52 -7.25
CA GLY A 106 10.20 -5.37 -6.93
C GLY A 106 9.85 -6.75 -6.36
N ARG A 107 8.56 -7.12 -6.34
CA ARG A 107 8.07 -8.44 -5.91
C ARG A 107 7.16 -9.04 -6.98
N THR A 108 7.21 -10.36 -7.13
CA THR A 108 6.33 -11.06 -8.07
C THR A 108 4.90 -11.12 -7.52
N LEU A 109 3.91 -11.09 -8.40
CA LEU A 109 2.50 -11.24 -8.01
C LEU A 109 2.24 -12.53 -7.23
N SER A 110 2.96 -13.61 -7.55
CA SER A 110 2.85 -14.88 -6.82
C SER A 110 3.27 -14.74 -5.35
N ARG A 111 4.39 -14.04 -5.07
CA ARG A 111 4.83 -13.80 -3.68
C ARG A 111 3.85 -12.91 -2.91
N LEU A 112 3.33 -11.87 -3.54
CA LEU A 112 2.33 -11.00 -2.92
C LEU A 112 1.04 -11.76 -2.61
N ARG A 113 0.60 -12.63 -3.53
CA ARG A 113 -0.56 -13.49 -3.32
C ARG A 113 -0.37 -14.50 -2.18
N GLN A 114 0.83 -15.04 -2.01
CA GLN A 114 1.13 -15.95 -0.89
C GLN A 114 1.09 -15.23 0.46
N ALA A 115 1.48 -13.95 0.50
CA ALA A 115 1.44 -13.15 1.71
C ALA A 115 0.02 -12.71 2.11
N LEU A 116 -0.97 -12.80 1.21
CA LEU A 116 -2.37 -12.50 1.52
C LEU A 116 -3.06 -13.63 2.27
N THR A 117 -3.99 -13.25 3.15
CA THR A 117 -5.04 -14.15 3.64
C THR A 117 -5.90 -14.65 2.48
N PRO A 118 -6.67 -15.75 2.63
CA PRO A 118 -7.51 -16.26 1.55
C PRO A 118 -8.57 -15.27 1.04
N GLN A 119 -8.97 -14.30 1.88
CA GLN A 119 -9.91 -13.22 1.56
C GLN A 119 -9.22 -11.88 1.30
N GLY A 120 -7.89 -11.86 1.35
CA GLY A 120 -7.12 -10.64 1.27
C GLY A 120 -7.13 -10.00 -0.12
N THR A 121 -6.95 -8.68 -0.15
CA THR A 121 -6.99 -7.87 -1.37
C THR A 121 -5.60 -7.33 -1.71
N LEU A 122 -5.21 -7.45 -2.98
CA LEU A 122 -3.99 -6.83 -3.52
C LEU A 122 -4.34 -5.57 -4.31
N ILE A 123 -3.74 -4.45 -3.93
CA ILE A 123 -3.82 -3.17 -4.65
C ILE A 123 -2.46 -2.88 -5.25
N LEU A 124 -2.39 -2.77 -6.57
CA LEU A 124 -1.18 -2.36 -7.29
C LEU A 124 -1.35 -0.90 -7.73
N VAL A 125 -0.55 -0.01 -7.14
CA VAL A 125 -0.56 1.42 -7.44
C VAL A 125 0.44 1.77 -8.54
N GLY A 126 1.58 1.08 -8.56
CA GLY A 126 2.59 1.16 -9.61
C GLY A 126 2.66 -0.14 -10.41
N SER A 127 3.20 -0.06 -11.62
CA SER A 127 3.57 -1.22 -12.43
C SER A 127 5.09 -1.25 -12.57
N GLU A 128 5.71 -2.43 -12.44
CA GLU A 128 7.06 -2.62 -13.00
C GLU A 128 7.15 -3.92 -13.79
N LYS A 129 8.06 -3.88 -14.76
CA LYS A 129 8.25 -4.78 -15.91
C LYS A 129 7.87 -6.23 -15.61
N VAL A 130 6.80 -6.67 -16.27
CA VAL A 130 6.64 -8.07 -16.63
C VAL A 130 7.59 -8.29 -17.80
N ASP A 131 8.50 -9.27 -17.71
CA ASP A 131 9.19 -9.77 -18.90
C ASP A 131 8.11 -10.15 -19.93
N GLY A 132 7.93 -9.31 -20.96
CA GLY A 132 7.03 -9.58 -22.08
C GLY A 132 5.71 -8.80 -22.20
N GLY A 133 5.41 -7.77 -21.39
CA GLY A 133 4.25 -6.91 -21.74
C GLY A 133 3.72 -5.99 -20.65
N LEU A 134 3.11 -4.89 -21.09
CA LEU A 134 2.39 -3.92 -20.25
C LEU A 134 1.38 -4.67 -19.37
N ALA A 135 1.59 -4.70 -18.05
CA ALA A 135 0.56 -5.15 -17.13
C ALA A 135 -0.63 -4.20 -17.30
N ARG A 136 -1.68 -4.70 -17.96
CA ARG A 136 -2.99 -4.06 -18.03
C ARG A 136 -3.37 -3.62 -16.62
N TRP A 137 -3.88 -2.40 -16.48
CA TRP A 137 -4.73 -2.05 -15.34
C TRP A 137 -5.83 -3.13 -15.24
N VAL A 138 -5.66 -4.07 -14.31
CA VAL A 138 -6.71 -5.02 -13.96
C VAL A 138 -7.39 -4.41 -12.74
N GLY A 139 -8.57 -3.84 -12.97
CA GLY A 139 -9.34 -3.14 -11.97
C GLY A 139 -9.63 -3.96 -10.71
N CYS A 140 -10.09 -3.24 -9.68
CA CYS A 140 -10.72 -3.73 -8.46
C CYS A 140 -11.52 -5.02 -8.71
N TRP A 141 -11.05 -6.14 -8.16
CA TRP A 141 -11.81 -7.38 -8.15
C TRP A 141 -12.35 -7.65 -6.74
N PRO A 142 -13.65 -7.43 -6.48
CA PRO A 142 -14.28 -7.87 -5.24
C PRO A 142 -14.62 -9.37 -5.34
N HIS A 143 -13.99 -10.19 -4.48
CA HIS A 143 -14.38 -11.57 -4.10
C HIS A 143 -14.13 -12.74 -5.10
N PRO A 144 -14.04 -14.01 -4.63
CA PRO A 144 -12.93 -14.89 -4.97
C PRO A 144 -13.20 -15.72 -6.22
N PHE A 145 -12.19 -15.80 -7.08
CA PHE A 145 -12.16 -16.80 -8.13
C PHE A 145 -11.91 -18.19 -7.55
N SER A 146 -12.95 -19.01 -7.59
CA SER A 146 -12.88 -20.47 -7.59
C SER A 146 -11.84 -20.96 -8.59
N ARG A 147 -10.89 -21.78 -8.12
CA ARG A 147 -9.92 -22.52 -8.95
C ARG A 147 -10.65 -23.46 -9.92
N PRO A 148 -10.08 -23.75 -11.10
CA PRO A 148 -10.07 -25.10 -11.62
C PRO A 148 -8.72 -25.78 -11.32
N PHE A 149 -8.78 -27.11 -11.29
CA PHE A 149 -7.79 -28.10 -10.87
C PHE A 149 -6.37 -27.91 -11.44
#